data_AF-A0A0E4CR90-F1
#
_entry.id   AF-A0A0E4CR90-F1
#
_cell.length_a   1.000
_cell.length_b   1.000
_cell.length_c   1.000
_cell.angle_alpha   90.00
_cell.angle_beta   90.00
_cell.angle_gamma   90.00
#
_symmetry.space_group_name_H-M   'P 1'
#
loop_
_entity.id
_entity.type
_entity.pdbx_description
1 polymer ?
#
loop_
_entity_poly.entity_id
_entity_poly.type
_entity_poly.pdbx_seq_one_letter_code
_entity_poly.pdbx_strand_id
1 'polypeptide(L)'
;MHGPAKWTYYYLYVILDIFSRYVVGWMVASRESKILAERLIAQTLAAQHITAAQLILHADRGSSMSSKPVALLLADLGVTKSHSRPHTSNDNPFSEAHFKTLKYRPDFPERFESIEAARVYCDRFFRWYNHEHKHSGIGLHVPADVHYGRADEIRRHRATVLDAAYRIHPERFARKSPEPPALPIFSAINPPSKEEEPTR
;
A
#
# COMPACT_ATOMS: atom_id res chain seq x y z
N MET A 1 -14.39 6.37 -7.60
CA MET A 1 -15.56 5.75 -6.91
C MET A 1 -16.83 6.33 -7.50
N HIS A 2 -17.89 5.54 -7.70
CA HIS A 2 -19.11 6.07 -8.31
C HIS A 2 -19.84 7.02 -7.35
N GLY A 3 -20.16 8.22 -7.84
CA GLY A 3 -20.96 9.19 -7.11
C GLY A 3 -22.47 8.92 -7.23
N PRO A 4 -23.30 9.85 -6.71
CA PRO A 4 -24.74 9.63 -6.54
C PRO A 4 -25.50 9.47 -7.86
N ALA A 5 -24.98 10.03 -8.95
CA ALA A 5 -25.60 9.96 -10.27
C ALA A 5 -24.70 9.27 -11.31
N LYS A 6 -25.31 8.83 -12.41
CA LYS A 6 -24.59 8.30 -13.57
C LYS A 6 -23.57 9.35 -14.05
N TRP A 7 -22.35 8.92 -14.36
CA TRP A 7 -21.22 9.78 -14.76
C TRP A 7 -20.65 10.72 -13.69
N THR A 8 -21.12 10.64 -12.44
CA THR A 8 -20.47 11.32 -11.31
C THR A 8 -19.48 10.38 -10.63
N TYR A 9 -18.32 10.91 -10.27
CA TYR A 9 -17.25 10.13 -9.65
C TYR A 9 -16.56 10.93 -8.55
N TYR A 10 -16.15 10.23 -7.50
CA TYR A 10 -15.22 10.72 -6.49
C TYR A 10 -13.82 10.15 -6.74
N TYR A 11 -12.82 10.99 -6.49
CA TYR A 11 -11.41 10.70 -6.66
C TYR A 11 -10.82 10.30 -5.32
N LEU A 12 -10.21 9.12 -5.26
CA LEU A 12 -9.52 8.61 -4.08
C LEU A 12 -8.02 8.68 -4.34
N TYR A 13 -7.32 9.49 -3.58
CA TYR A 13 -5.86 9.53 -3.55
C TYR A 13 -5.37 8.65 -2.40
N VAL A 14 -4.33 7.87 -2.64
CA VAL A 14 -3.73 6.96 -1.66
C VAL A 14 -2.22 7.05 -1.78
N ILE A 15 -1.55 7.19 -0.64
CA ILE A 15 -0.10 7.07 -0.49
C ILE A 15 0.15 5.76 0.25
N LEU A 16 0.82 4.85 -0.43
CA LEU A 16 1.05 3.47 0.01
C LEU A 16 2.55 3.24 0.20
N ASP A 17 2.93 2.72 1.37
CA ASP A 17 4.24 2.13 1.59
C ASP A 17 4.27 0.74 0.93
N ILE A 18 5.13 0.58 -0.07
CA ILE A 18 5.23 -0.63 -0.88
C ILE A 18 5.82 -1.79 -0.08
N PHE A 19 6.70 -1.54 0.90
CA PHE A 19 7.30 -2.61 1.69
C PHE A 19 6.29 -3.19 2.68
N SER A 20 5.72 -2.32 3.52
CA SER A 20 4.79 -2.74 4.58
C SER A 20 3.35 -2.95 4.12
N ARG A 21 3.00 -2.48 2.91
CA ARG A 21 1.61 -2.32 2.44
C ARG A 21 0.82 -1.28 3.22
N TYR A 22 1.44 -0.48 4.08
CA TYR A 22 0.70 0.45 4.93
C TYR A 22 0.25 1.67 4.13
N VAL A 23 -1.03 2.01 4.25
CA VAL A 23 -1.54 3.27 3.71
C VAL A 23 -1.19 4.37 4.69
N VAL A 24 -0.16 5.15 4.34
CA VAL A 24 0.36 6.25 5.16
C VAL A 24 -0.53 7.49 5.09
N GLY A 25 -1.29 7.65 4.01
CA GLY A 25 -2.20 8.78 3.81
C GLY A 25 -3.18 8.53 2.68
N TRP A 26 -4.38 9.09 2.79
CA TRP A 26 -5.39 9.02 1.74
C TRP A 26 -6.32 10.23 1.80
N MET A 27 -7.01 10.53 0.70
CA MET A 27 -8.11 11.51 0.72
C MET A 27 -9.14 11.23 -0.36
N VAL A 28 -10.37 11.69 -0.13
CA VAL A 28 -11.44 11.67 -1.13
C VAL A 28 -11.80 13.10 -1.55
N ALA A 29 -11.82 13.32 -2.86
CA ALA A 29 -12.14 14.60 -3.50
C ALA A 29 -13.28 14.46 -4.51
N SER A 30 -14.05 15.54 -4.69
CA SER A 30 -15.12 15.62 -5.69
C SER A 30 -14.61 15.86 -7.11
N ARG A 31 -13.39 16.36 -7.23
CA ARG A 31 -12.71 16.62 -8.50
C ARG A 31 -11.23 16.33 -8.36
N GLU A 32 -10.60 16.03 -9.49
CA GLU A 32 -9.15 15.99 -9.56
C GLU A 32 -8.58 17.39 -9.26
N SER A 33 -7.61 17.46 -8.34
CA SER A 33 -6.96 18.71 -8.00
C SER A 33 -5.52 18.49 -7.56
N LYS A 34 -4.58 19.13 -8.26
CA LYS A 34 -3.16 19.13 -7.88
C LYS A 34 -2.99 19.60 -6.43
N ILE A 35 -3.58 20.74 -6.08
CA ILE A 35 -3.48 21.38 -4.76
C ILE A 35 -3.90 20.41 -3.64
N LEU A 36 -4.94 19.60 -3.88
CA LEU A 36 -5.37 18.59 -2.92
C LEU A 36 -4.33 17.48 -2.76
N ALA A 37 -3.75 17.00 -3.85
CA ALA A 37 -2.65 16.03 -3.79
C ALA A 37 -1.41 16.59 -3.08
N GLU A 38 -1.05 17.86 -3.29
CA GLU A 38 0.09 18.49 -2.58
C GLU A 38 -0.16 18.55 -1.08
N ARG A 39 -1.38 18.95 -0.69
CA ARG A 39 -1.78 19.00 0.72
C ARG A 39 -1.75 17.62 1.36
N LEU A 40 -2.24 16.59 0.67
CA LEU A 40 -2.19 15.22 1.18
C LEU A 40 -0.74 14.77 1.41
N ILE A 41 0.15 15.01 0.44
CA ILE A 41 1.57 14.65 0.57
C ILE A 41 2.19 15.38 1.75
N ALA A 42 2.00 16.70 1.87
CA ALA A 42 2.56 17.48 2.97
C ALA A 42 2.04 17.02 4.34
N GLN A 43 0.73 16.75 4.46
CA GLN A 43 0.13 16.22 5.70
C GLN A 43 0.66 14.84 6.05
N THR A 44 0.84 13.98 5.04
CA THR A 44 1.35 12.62 5.23
C THR A 44 2.81 12.63 5.67
N LEU A 45 3.65 13.46 5.04
CA LEU A 45 5.05 13.64 5.42
C LEU A 45 5.17 14.13 6.88
N ALA A 46 4.36 15.11 7.26
CA ALA A 46 4.33 15.63 8.62
C ALA A 46 3.88 14.57 9.65
N ALA A 47 2.83 13.81 9.33
CA ALA A 47 2.28 12.78 10.22
C ALA A 47 3.23 11.58 10.41
N GLN A 48 4.00 11.23 9.39
CA GLN A 48 4.92 10.09 9.42
C GLN A 48 6.34 10.47 9.88
N HIS A 49 6.59 11.76 10.17
CA HIS A 49 7.92 12.29 10.47
C HIS A 49 8.99 11.92 9.42
N ILE A 50 8.59 11.80 8.15
CA ILE A 50 9.47 11.42 7.05
C ILE A 50 10.15 12.66 6.49
N THR A 51 11.49 12.64 6.41
CA THR A 51 12.23 13.66 5.66
C THR A 51 12.11 13.41 4.16
N ALA A 52 11.87 14.46 3.38
CA ALA A 52 11.52 14.32 1.96
C ALA A 52 12.58 13.58 1.11
N ALA A 53 13.83 13.57 1.56
CA ALA A 53 14.95 12.88 0.93
C ALA A 53 14.90 11.33 1.03
N GLN A 54 14.03 10.76 1.88
CA GLN A 54 13.93 9.31 2.11
C GLN A 54 12.77 8.64 1.35
N LEU A 55 11.98 9.41 0.61
CA LEU A 55 10.75 8.92 0.01
C LEU A 55 10.96 8.63 -1.49
N ILE A 56 10.60 7.42 -1.94
CA ILE A 56 10.52 7.06 -3.36
C ILE A 56 9.03 6.90 -3.69
N LEU A 57 8.43 7.93 -4.29
CA LEU A 57 7.02 7.90 -4.70
C LEU A 57 6.89 7.50 -6.17
N HIS A 58 6.17 6.41 -6.42
CA HIS A 58 5.81 5.96 -7.76
C HIS A 58 4.40 6.46 -8.12
N ALA A 59 4.29 7.23 -9.21
CA ALA A 59 3.01 7.68 -9.77
C ALA A 59 2.66 6.86 -11.02
N ASP A 60 1.47 6.26 -11.03
CA ASP A 60 0.94 5.50 -12.17
C ASP A 60 0.35 6.42 -13.25
N ARG A 61 0.52 6.04 -14.52
CA ARG A 61 0.05 6.74 -15.72
C ARG A 61 -1.18 6.09 -16.36
N GLY A 62 -1.91 5.23 -15.64
CA GLY A 62 -3.21 4.73 -16.10
C GLY A 62 -4.12 5.88 -16.58
N SER A 63 -4.87 5.65 -17.65
CA SER A 63 -5.57 6.63 -18.51
C SER A 63 -6.62 7.56 -17.85
N SER A 64 -6.69 7.60 -16.52
CA SER A 64 -7.35 8.65 -15.73
C SER A 64 -6.38 9.55 -14.94
N MET A 65 -5.07 9.45 -15.17
CA MET A 65 -4.01 10.29 -14.56
C MET A 65 -2.93 10.68 -15.58
N SER A 66 -3.33 11.00 -16.82
CA SER A 66 -2.44 11.74 -17.71
C SER A 66 -2.51 13.23 -17.38
N SER A 67 -1.73 13.67 -16.40
CA SER A 67 -0.81 14.77 -16.63
C SER A 67 0.16 14.89 -15.45
N LYS A 68 1.41 15.20 -15.80
CA LYS A 68 2.37 16.14 -15.22
C LYS A 68 2.27 16.66 -13.75
N PRO A 69 1.15 17.09 -13.15
CA PRO A 69 1.22 17.84 -11.88
C PRO A 69 1.73 17.09 -10.64
N VAL A 70 1.38 15.81 -10.44
CA VAL A 70 1.89 15.03 -9.29
C VAL A 70 3.36 14.69 -9.51
N ALA A 71 3.72 14.25 -10.72
CA ALA A 71 5.10 13.98 -11.05
C ALA A 71 6.00 15.23 -10.87
N LEU A 72 5.61 16.41 -11.35
CA LEU A 72 6.43 17.63 -11.20
C LEU A 72 6.55 18.07 -9.74
N LEU A 73 5.50 17.95 -8.94
CA LEU A 73 5.54 18.30 -7.52
C LEU A 73 6.52 17.44 -6.71
N LEU A 74 6.64 16.17 -7.06
CA LEU A 74 7.58 15.25 -6.41
C LEU A 74 9.04 15.70 -6.64
N ALA A 75 9.34 16.27 -7.81
CA ALA A 75 10.67 16.83 -8.07
C ALA A 75 10.96 18.10 -7.25
N ASP A 76 9.95 18.97 -7.05
CA ASP A 76 10.10 20.21 -6.26
C ASP A 76 10.26 19.95 -4.75
N LEU A 77 9.76 18.82 -4.25
CA LEU A 77 9.88 18.41 -2.84
C LEU A 77 11.17 17.63 -2.53
N GLY A 78 12.11 17.49 -3.49
CA GLY A 78 13.34 16.71 -3.31
C GLY A 78 13.12 15.19 -3.27
N VAL A 79 11.96 14.73 -3.74
CA VAL A 79 11.60 13.31 -3.81
C VAL A 79 12.20 12.73 -5.09
N THR A 80 13.19 11.86 -4.95
CA THR A 80 13.84 11.21 -6.08
C THR A 80 12.84 10.32 -6.82
N LYS A 81 12.40 10.77 -8.01
CA LYS A 81 11.73 9.88 -8.96
C LYS A 81 12.74 8.82 -9.40
N SER A 82 12.49 7.56 -9.06
CA SER A 82 13.05 6.48 -9.85
C SER A 82 12.50 6.63 -11.27
N HIS A 83 13.35 6.96 -12.23
CA HIS A 83 12.99 7.07 -13.64
C HIS A 83 12.39 5.74 -14.13
N SER A 84 11.07 5.66 -14.25
CA SER A 84 10.44 4.64 -15.09
C SER A 84 10.86 4.90 -16.53
N ARG A 85 11.38 3.87 -17.21
CA ARG A 85 11.70 3.92 -18.65
C ARG A 85 10.44 4.37 -19.42
N PRO A 86 10.55 5.27 -20.40
CA PRO A 86 9.39 5.68 -21.18
C PRO A 86 8.98 4.53 -22.10
N HIS A 87 7.96 3.76 -21.71
CA HIS A 87 6.98 3.02 -22.55
C HIS A 87 6.18 1.91 -21.82
N THR A 88 6.36 1.66 -20.52
CA THR A 88 5.51 0.69 -19.77
C THR A 88 4.40 1.40 -19.00
N SER A 89 3.22 1.43 -19.62
CA SER A 89 2.02 2.13 -19.12
C SER A 89 1.26 1.42 -17.98
N ASN A 90 1.71 0.27 -17.45
CA ASN A 90 0.76 -0.62 -16.76
C ASN A 90 1.10 -1.29 -15.43
N ASP A 91 2.32 -1.32 -14.88
CA ASP A 91 2.55 -2.27 -13.77
C ASP A 91 2.93 -1.58 -12.46
N ASN A 92 1.93 -1.12 -11.68
CA ASN A 92 2.06 -1.03 -10.23
C ASN A 92 1.17 -2.10 -9.55
N PRO A 93 1.65 -3.35 -9.48
CA PRO A 93 0.87 -4.48 -8.97
C PRO A 93 0.39 -4.27 -7.52
N PHE A 94 1.06 -3.40 -6.76
CA PHE A 94 0.71 -3.11 -5.38
C PHE A 94 -0.48 -2.16 -5.26
N SER A 95 -0.51 -1.12 -6.09
CA SER A 95 -1.68 -0.24 -6.20
C SER A 95 -2.88 -0.98 -6.78
N GLU A 96 -2.68 -1.84 -7.80
CA GLU A 96 -3.76 -2.67 -8.34
C GLU A 96 -4.34 -3.62 -7.31
N ALA A 97 -3.48 -4.37 -6.60
CA ALA A 97 -3.90 -5.26 -5.53
C ALA A 97 -4.65 -4.48 -4.43
N HIS A 98 -4.17 -3.30 -4.06
CA HIS A 98 -4.83 -2.43 -3.09
C HIS A 98 -6.24 -2.01 -3.55
N PHE A 99 -6.38 -1.48 -4.76
CA PHE A 99 -7.69 -1.08 -5.30
C PHE A 99 -8.62 -2.27 -5.53
N LYS A 100 -8.07 -3.45 -5.83
CA LYS A 100 -8.83 -4.70 -5.86
C LYS A 100 -9.37 -5.03 -4.46
N THR A 101 -8.53 -5.03 -3.43
CA THR A 101 -8.98 -5.26 -2.04
C THR A 101 -10.09 -4.30 -1.64
N LEU A 102 -9.99 -3.03 -2.01
CA LEU A 102 -11.03 -2.02 -1.77
C LEU A 102 -12.37 -2.41 -2.45
N LYS A 103 -12.35 -2.68 -3.75
CA LYS A 103 -13.56 -2.91 -4.55
C LYS A 103 -14.25 -4.24 -4.28
N TYR A 104 -13.51 -5.25 -3.83
CA TYR A 104 -14.04 -6.60 -3.59
C TYR A 104 -14.58 -6.78 -2.16
N ARG A 105 -14.55 -5.73 -1.33
CA ARG A 105 -15.20 -5.75 -0.02
C ARG A 105 -16.71 -5.92 -0.19
N PRO A 106 -17.36 -6.83 0.57
CA PRO A 106 -18.81 -7.00 0.49
C PRO A 106 -19.61 -5.73 0.79
N ASP A 107 -19.06 -4.83 1.61
CA ASP A 107 -19.66 -3.55 1.95
C ASP A 107 -19.27 -2.40 1.01
N PHE A 108 -18.52 -2.67 -0.06
CA PHE A 108 -18.22 -1.65 -1.08
C PHE A 108 -19.50 -1.32 -1.86
N PRO A 109 -20.00 -0.06 -1.79
CA PRO A 109 -21.26 0.27 -2.41
C PRO A 109 -21.11 0.41 -3.94
N GLU A 110 -22.18 0.07 -4.67
CA GLU A 110 -22.24 0.30 -6.12
C GLU A 110 -22.11 1.80 -6.45
N ARG A 111 -22.72 2.65 -5.60
CA ARG A 111 -22.66 4.12 -5.67
C ARG A 111 -22.61 4.72 -4.27
N PHE A 112 -21.87 5.81 -4.13
CA PHE A 112 -21.86 6.62 -2.92
C PHE A 112 -22.86 7.77 -3.03
N GLU A 113 -23.74 7.90 -2.04
CA GLU A 113 -24.77 8.95 -1.96
C GLU A 113 -24.17 10.36 -1.87
N SER A 114 -23.03 10.50 -1.19
CA SER A 114 -22.34 11.77 -1.00
C SER A 114 -20.83 11.58 -0.86
N ILE A 115 -20.07 12.68 -0.92
CA ILE A 115 -18.62 12.64 -0.69
C ILE A 115 -18.31 12.30 0.77
N GLU A 116 -19.19 12.70 1.69
CA GLU A 116 -19.11 12.37 3.11
C GLU A 116 -19.29 10.86 3.33
N ALA A 117 -20.27 10.24 2.66
CA ALA A 117 -20.46 8.79 2.71
C ALA A 117 -19.22 8.04 2.18
N ALA A 118 -18.62 8.55 1.09
CA ALA A 118 -17.37 8.00 0.56
C ALA A 118 -16.19 8.14 1.53
N ARG A 119 -16.09 9.27 2.25
CA ARG A 119 -15.06 9.49 3.27
C ARG A 119 -15.23 8.58 4.47
N VAL A 120 -16.46 8.45 5.00
CA VAL A 120 -16.77 7.56 6.13
C VAL A 120 -16.46 6.11 5.78
N TYR A 121 -16.81 5.68 4.56
CA TYR A 121 -16.45 4.35 4.07
C TYR A 121 -14.93 4.16 4.01
N CYS A 122 -14.21 5.11 3.39
CA CYS A 122 -12.76 5.04 3.27
C CYS A 122 -12.06 5.02 4.63
N ASP A 123 -12.50 5.83 5.59
CA ASP A 123 -11.96 5.83 6.95
C ASP A 123 -12.04 4.45 7.61
N ARG A 124 -13.23 3.85 7.60
CA ARG A 124 -13.44 2.49 8.11
C ARG A 124 -12.60 1.46 7.34
N PHE A 125 -12.57 1.57 6.01
CA PHE A 125 -11.81 0.67 5.16
C PHE A 125 -10.31 0.73 5.45
N PHE A 126 -9.71 1.92 5.46
CA PHE A 126 -8.27 2.08 5.65
C PHE A 126 -7.84 1.70 7.07
N ARG A 127 -8.69 1.95 8.08
CA ARG A 127 -8.45 1.45 9.44
C ARG A 127 -8.39 -0.08 9.46
N TRP A 128 -9.39 -0.74 8.87
CA TRP A 128 -9.43 -2.20 8.75
C TRP A 128 -8.23 -2.73 7.94
N TYR A 129 -7.94 -2.11 6.80
CA TYR A 129 -6.85 -2.50 5.91
C TYR A 129 -5.50 -2.45 6.63
N ASN A 130 -5.21 -1.35 7.33
CA ASN A 130 -3.93 -1.16 8.00
C ASN A 130 -3.76 -2.00 9.28
N HIS A 131 -4.85 -2.27 10.01
CA HIS A 131 -4.76 -2.81 11.37
C HIS A 131 -5.38 -4.21 11.55
N GLU A 132 -6.14 -4.71 10.58
CA GLU A 132 -6.87 -5.99 10.70
C GLU A 132 -6.63 -6.92 9.50
N HIS A 133 -6.50 -6.38 8.29
CA HIS A 133 -6.32 -7.18 7.08
C HIS A 133 -4.90 -7.76 7.00
N LYS A 134 -4.79 -9.09 7.02
CA LYS A 134 -3.50 -9.80 6.90
C LYS A 134 -3.14 -10.00 5.44
N HIS A 135 -1.90 -9.66 5.09
CA HIS A 135 -1.40 -9.77 3.73
C HIS A 135 -0.40 -10.92 3.58
N SER A 136 -0.66 -11.83 2.64
CA SER A 136 0.25 -12.95 2.36
C SER A 136 1.64 -12.47 1.89
N GLY A 137 1.70 -11.39 1.12
CA GLY A 137 2.96 -10.79 0.63
C GLY A 137 3.86 -10.20 1.71
N ILE A 138 3.40 -10.08 2.95
CA ILE A 138 4.19 -9.66 4.13
C ILE A 138 4.04 -10.67 5.27
N GLY A 139 4.02 -11.97 4.95
CA GLY A 139 4.04 -13.03 5.95
C GLY A 139 2.80 -13.10 6.85
N LEU A 140 1.62 -12.75 6.31
CA LEU A 140 0.35 -12.69 7.04
C LEU A 140 0.38 -11.71 8.23
N HIS A 141 1.23 -10.68 8.17
CA HIS A 141 1.15 -9.53 9.06
C HIS A 141 0.07 -8.55 8.60
N VAL A 142 -0.44 -7.74 9.52
CA VAL A 142 -1.19 -6.54 9.14
C VAL A 142 -0.19 -5.43 8.78
N PRO A 143 -0.53 -4.49 7.87
CA PRO A 143 0.42 -3.51 7.40
C PRO A 143 1.06 -2.66 8.51
N ALA A 144 0.28 -2.30 9.54
CA ALA A 144 0.78 -1.51 10.67
C ALA A 144 1.90 -2.21 11.44
N ASP A 145 1.87 -3.54 11.54
CA ASP A 145 2.91 -4.28 12.26
C ASP A 145 4.25 -4.21 11.55
N VAL A 146 4.23 -4.24 10.22
CA VAL A 146 5.44 -4.14 9.41
C VAL A 146 5.94 -2.71 9.38
N HIS A 147 5.03 -1.75 9.20
CA HIS A 147 5.36 -0.33 9.12
C HIS A 147 5.98 0.21 10.42
N TYR A 148 5.45 -0.19 11.58
CA TYR A 148 5.97 0.23 12.89
C TYR A 148 7.01 -0.73 13.49
N GLY A 149 7.57 -1.65 12.70
CA GLY A 149 8.69 -2.50 13.13
C GLY A 149 8.34 -3.60 14.16
N ARG A 150 7.07 -3.97 14.30
CA ARG A 150 6.59 -5.01 15.23
C ARG A 150 6.60 -6.42 14.63
N ALA A 151 6.95 -6.54 13.34
CA ALA A 151 6.87 -7.79 12.60
C ALA A 151 7.71 -8.92 13.23
N ASP A 152 8.96 -8.64 13.64
CA ASP A 152 9.85 -9.65 14.20
C ASP A 152 9.39 -10.16 15.56
N GLU A 153 8.85 -9.28 16.42
CA GLU A 153 8.26 -9.67 17.69
C GLU A 153 7.07 -10.61 17.49
N ILE A 154 6.15 -10.22 16.60
CA ILE A 154 4.97 -11.02 16.28
C ILE A 154 5.36 -12.35 15.66
N ARG A 155 6.38 -12.37 14.79
CA ARG A 155 6.88 -13.60 14.18
C ARG A 155 7.49 -14.54 15.23
N ARG A 156 8.26 -14.02 16.18
CA ARG A 156 8.79 -14.80 17.32
C ARG A 156 7.65 -15.40 18.16
N HIS A 157 6.64 -14.59 18.49
CA HIS A 157 5.48 -15.08 19.23
C HIS A 157 4.74 -16.20 18.48
N ARG A 158 4.55 -16.05 17.16
CA ARG A 158 3.96 -17.11 16.31
C ARG A 158 4.80 -18.39 16.32
N ALA A 159 6.13 -18.29 16.28
CA ALA A 159 7.00 -19.46 16.38
C ALA A 159 6.78 -20.22 17.69
N THR A 160 6.72 -19.51 18.83
CA THR A 160 6.45 -20.14 20.14
C THR A 160 5.11 -20.89 20.18
N VAL A 161 4.05 -20.32 19.60
CA VAL A 161 2.73 -20.96 19.51
C VAL A 161 2.77 -22.20 18.60
N LEU A 162 3.43 -22.09 17.45
CA LEU A 162 3.59 -23.18 16.49
C LEU A 162 4.40 -24.35 17.09
N ASP A 163 5.49 -24.06 17.80
CA ASP A 163 6.30 -25.07 18.48
C ASP A 163 5.53 -25.76 19.62
N ALA A 164 4.69 -25.02 20.35
CA ALA A 164 3.80 -25.60 21.36
C ALA A 164 2.77 -26.53 20.71
N ALA A 165 2.15 -26.11 19.61
CA ALA A 165 1.19 -26.93 18.87
C ALA A 165 1.82 -28.21 18.30
N TYR A 166 3.04 -28.10 17.75
CA TYR A 166 3.80 -29.25 17.24
C TYR A 166 4.13 -30.26 18.33
N ARG A 167 4.51 -29.79 19.53
CA ARG A 167 4.80 -30.68 20.67
C ARG A 167 3.57 -31.47 21.14
N ILE A 168 2.38 -30.89 21.06
CA ILE A 168 1.13 -31.56 21.50
C ILE A 168 0.60 -32.50 20.41
N HIS A 169 0.68 -32.08 19.14
CA HIS A 169 0.05 -32.78 18.01
C HIS A 169 1.02 -32.93 16.81
N PRO A 170 2.13 -33.67 16.95
CA PRO A 170 3.10 -33.82 15.87
C PRO A 170 2.49 -34.46 14.61
N GLU A 171 1.48 -35.32 14.76
CA GLU A 171 0.76 -36.00 13.67
C GLU A 171 0.05 -35.04 12.70
N ARG A 172 -0.29 -33.81 13.15
CA ARG A 172 -0.88 -32.78 12.28
C ARG A 172 0.14 -32.16 11.32
N PHE A 173 1.43 -32.43 11.49
CA PHE A 173 2.52 -31.81 10.75
C PHE A 173 3.36 -32.87 10.03
N ALA A 174 2.99 -33.16 8.78
CA ALA A 174 3.43 -34.34 8.03
C ALA A 174 4.95 -34.47 7.76
N ARG A 175 5.78 -33.45 8.00
CA ARG A 175 7.21 -33.48 7.64
C ARG A 175 8.15 -32.80 8.63
N LYS A 176 7.80 -31.62 9.12
CA LYS A 176 8.65 -30.82 10.01
C LYS A 176 7.84 -29.92 10.93
N SER A 177 8.49 -29.38 11.96
CA SER A 177 7.91 -28.32 12.78
C SER A 177 7.47 -27.15 11.89
N PRO A 178 6.25 -26.64 12.05
CA PRO A 178 5.77 -25.49 11.28
C PRO A 178 6.56 -24.23 11.65
N GLU A 179 6.87 -23.41 10.64
CA GLU A 179 7.54 -22.13 10.82
C GLU A 179 6.60 -20.98 10.43
N PRO A 180 6.61 -19.85 11.15
CA PRO A 180 5.83 -18.71 10.74
C PRO A 180 6.36 -18.15 9.42
N PRO A 181 5.49 -17.69 8.50
CA PRO A 181 5.89 -17.12 7.22
C PRO A 181 6.95 -16.02 7.37
N ALA A 182 7.88 -15.96 6.41
CA ALA A 182 8.89 -14.92 6.38
C ALA A 182 8.34 -13.62 5.78
N LEU A 183 8.94 -12.49 6.19
CA LEU A 183 8.73 -11.20 5.54
C LEU A 183 9.59 -11.09 4.28
N PRO A 184 9.17 -10.30 3.28
CA PRO A 184 10.01 -10.00 2.12
C PRO A 184 11.27 -9.23 2.56
N ILE A 185 12.40 -9.52 1.93
CA ILE A 185 13.67 -8.81 2.15
C ILE A 185 13.65 -7.45 1.44
N PHE A 186 12.95 -7.37 0.31
CA PHE A 186 12.86 -6.18 -0.53
C PHE A 186 11.54 -6.19 -1.31
N SER A 187 11.01 -5.00 -1.62
CA SER A 187 9.85 -4.83 -2.49
C SER A 187 10.11 -3.65 -3.44
N ALA A 188 10.03 -3.90 -4.74
CA ALA A 188 10.13 -2.87 -5.77
C ALA A 188 9.06 -3.05 -6.84
N ILE A 189 8.63 -1.93 -7.42
CA ILE A 189 7.73 -1.91 -8.59
C ILE A 189 8.50 -2.34 -9.85
N ASN A 190 9.81 -2.07 -9.91
CA ASN A 190 10.74 -2.57 -10.93
C ASN A 190 12.05 -2.98 -10.25
N PRO A 191 12.28 -4.26 -9.95
CA PRO A 191 13.58 -4.68 -9.41
C PRO A 191 14.68 -4.46 -10.47
N PRO A 192 15.89 -4.04 -10.08
CA PRO A 192 17.01 -3.97 -11.02
C PRO A 192 17.23 -5.37 -11.61
N SER A 193 17.42 -5.45 -12.93
CA SER A 193 17.82 -6.70 -13.59
C SER A 193 19.12 -7.20 -12.97
N LYS A 194 19.25 -8.52 -12.78
CA LYS A 194 20.42 -9.20 -12.20
C LYS A 194 21.77 -8.98 -12.93
N GLU A 195 21.84 -8.07 -13.90
CA GLU A 195 23.00 -7.85 -14.78
C GLU A 195 23.81 -6.59 -14.45
N GLU A 196 23.51 -5.88 -13.36
CA GLU A 196 24.34 -4.75 -12.89
C GLU A 196 24.99 -5.07 -11.54
N GLU A 197 25.69 -6.20 -11.44
CA GLU A 197 26.78 -6.31 -10.47
C GLU A 197 28.01 -5.63 -11.09
N PRO A 198 28.64 -4.64 -10.42
CA PRO A 198 29.84 -4.03 -10.95
C PRO A 198 30.95 -5.08 -10.97
N THR A 199 31.42 -5.40 -12.18
CA THR A 199 32.64 -6.16 -12.38
C THR A 199 33.76 -5.44 -11.63
N ARG A 200 34.36 -6.15 -10.67
CA ARG A 200 35.44 -5.70 -9.81
C ARG A 200 36.71 -5.41 -10.58
#